data_AF-A0A7X0UD61-F1
#
_entry.id   AF-A0A7X0UD61-F1
#
_cell.length_a   1.000
_cell.length_b   1.000
_cell.length_c   1.000
_cell.angle_alpha   90.00
_cell.angle_beta   90.00
_cell.angle_gamma   90.00
#
_symmetry.space_group_name_H-M   'P 1'
#
loop_
_entity.id
_entity.type
_entity.pdbx_description
1 polymer ?
#
loop_
_entity_poly.entity_id
_entity_poly.type
_entity_poly.pdbx_seq_one_letter_code
_entity_poly.pdbx_strand_id
1 'polypeptide(L)'
;MIDQARASRLASQAFDLWQSGKGAEAIPLYEQSLTLADPSHYRLPDYHGELATVLSELGRFPQARNQLELSLSVTLGQGAAEGSIGVVIARYFLADHLLGQQRPQEALQVIEPSLAKGIASEWLLRLVKATALHALGRIDEARPEAAMVLETAPSSQKREELAELLGKLQLP
;
A
#
# COMPACT_ATOMS: atom_id res chain seq x y z
N MET A 1 -26.82 9.47 -5.53
CA MET A 1 -27.57 8.83 -4.43
C MET A 1 -26.64 7.80 -3.82
N ILE A 2 -26.40 7.86 -2.51
CA ILE A 2 -25.59 6.87 -1.81
C ILE A 2 -26.37 5.53 -1.81
N ASP A 3 -25.69 4.45 -2.18
CA ASP A 3 -26.18 3.07 -2.12
C ASP A 3 -25.01 2.15 -1.77
N GLN A 4 -24.71 2.08 -0.48
CA GLN A 4 -23.55 1.35 0.02
C GLN A 4 -23.64 -0.16 -0.25
N ALA A 5 -24.83 -0.74 -0.21
CA ALA A 5 -25.01 -2.17 -0.49
C ALA A 5 -24.64 -2.48 -1.95
N ARG A 6 -25.05 -1.63 -2.88
CA ARG A 6 -24.64 -1.75 -4.28
C ARG A 6 -23.17 -1.44 -4.47
N ALA A 7 -22.62 -0.44 -3.80
CA ALA A 7 -21.18 -0.14 -3.83
C ALA A 7 -20.35 -1.38 -3.44
N SER A 8 -20.65 -1.97 -2.28
CA SER A 8 -19.95 -3.18 -1.81
C SER A 8 -20.04 -4.35 -2.80
N ARG A 9 -21.21 -4.57 -3.43
CA ARG A 9 -21.35 -5.63 -4.45
C ARG A 9 -20.50 -5.35 -5.70
N LEU A 10 -20.49 -4.11 -6.18
CA LEU A 10 -19.70 -3.71 -7.34
C LEU A 10 -18.20 -3.86 -7.06
N ALA A 11 -17.73 -3.42 -5.88
CA ALA A 11 -16.34 -3.60 -5.47
C ALA A 11 -15.96 -5.09 -5.39
N SER A 12 -16.80 -5.93 -4.80
CA SER A 12 -16.55 -7.39 -4.76
C SER A 12 -16.50 -8.01 -6.16
N GLN A 13 -17.42 -7.64 -7.06
CA GLN A 13 -17.37 -8.12 -8.44
C GLN A 13 -16.13 -7.63 -9.19
N ALA A 14 -15.72 -6.39 -8.95
CA ALA A 14 -14.50 -5.82 -9.52
C ALA A 14 -13.26 -6.59 -9.04
N PHE A 15 -13.21 -6.92 -7.75
CA PHE A 15 -12.16 -7.73 -7.16
C PHE A 15 -12.08 -9.12 -7.81
N ASP A 16 -13.21 -9.80 -7.98
CA ASP A 16 -13.25 -11.11 -8.66
C ASP A 16 -12.76 -11.04 -10.11
N LEU A 17 -13.16 -9.99 -10.85
CA LEU A 17 -12.67 -9.75 -12.21
C LEU A 17 -11.15 -9.54 -12.22
N TRP A 18 -10.64 -8.71 -11.33
CA TRP A 18 -9.21 -8.47 -11.20
C TRP A 18 -8.44 -9.77 -10.90
N GLN A 19 -8.87 -10.55 -9.91
CA GLN A 19 -8.26 -11.84 -9.57
C GLN A 19 -8.29 -12.85 -10.73
N SER A 20 -9.27 -12.74 -11.62
CA SER A 20 -9.36 -13.55 -12.85
C SER A 20 -8.49 -13.04 -14.02
N GLY A 21 -7.66 -12.01 -13.80
CA GLY A 21 -6.81 -11.39 -14.82
C GLY A 21 -7.54 -10.36 -15.70
N LYS A 22 -8.77 -10.00 -15.36
CA LYS A 22 -9.61 -9.06 -16.13
C LYS A 22 -9.61 -7.66 -15.52
N GLY A 23 -8.43 -7.15 -15.17
CA GLY A 23 -8.27 -5.84 -14.51
C GLY A 23 -8.94 -4.69 -15.28
N ALA A 24 -8.90 -4.70 -16.61
CA ALA A 24 -9.54 -3.66 -17.42
C ALA A 24 -11.08 -3.62 -17.25
N GLU A 25 -11.72 -4.77 -17.04
CA GLU A 25 -13.16 -4.87 -16.79
C GLU A 25 -13.52 -4.50 -15.33
N ALA A 26 -12.58 -4.62 -14.39
CA ALA A 26 -12.77 -4.27 -13.00
C ALA A 26 -12.86 -2.76 -12.76
N ILE A 27 -12.09 -1.95 -13.50
CA ILE A 27 -12.04 -0.48 -13.36
C ILE A 27 -13.44 0.17 -13.31
N PRO A 28 -14.31 0.00 -14.32
CA PRO A 28 -15.61 0.69 -14.32
C PRO A 28 -16.51 0.26 -13.16
N LEU A 29 -16.35 -0.96 -12.62
CA LEU A 29 -17.09 -1.42 -11.46
C LEU A 29 -16.59 -0.76 -10.16
N TYR A 30 -15.28 -0.61 -10.00
CA TYR A 30 -14.70 0.15 -8.89
C TYR A 30 -15.10 1.63 -8.96
N GLU A 31 -15.02 2.26 -10.13
CA GLU A 31 -15.43 3.65 -10.32
C GLU A 31 -16.91 3.82 -9.95
N GLN A 32 -17.79 2.94 -10.43
CA GLN A 32 -19.20 2.98 -10.07
C GLN A 32 -19.43 2.73 -8.57
N SER A 33 -18.69 1.79 -7.97
CA SER A 33 -18.73 1.56 -6.52
C SER A 33 -18.42 2.83 -5.74
N LEU A 34 -17.33 3.52 -6.09
CA LEU A 34 -16.90 4.75 -5.43
C LEU A 34 -17.94 5.88 -5.56
N THR A 35 -18.68 5.97 -6.67
CA THR A 35 -19.77 6.96 -6.80
C THR A 35 -20.98 6.70 -5.90
N LEU A 36 -21.17 5.45 -5.46
CA LEU A 36 -22.32 5.00 -4.68
C LEU A 36 -21.98 4.82 -3.20
N ALA A 37 -20.70 4.72 -2.87
CA ALA A 37 -20.24 4.45 -1.52
C ALA A 37 -20.63 5.58 -0.56
N ASP A 38 -20.96 5.20 0.67
CA ASP A 38 -21.06 6.12 1.79
C ASP A 38 -19.64 6.58 2.17
N PRO A 39 -19.38 7.91 2.21
CA PRO A 39 -18.07 8.46 2.59
C PRO A 39 -17.55 8.00 3.95
N SER A 40 -18.45 7.59 4.86
CA SER A 40 -18.11 7.11 6.20
C SER A 40 -17.93 5.59 6.28
N HIS A 41 -18.15 4.86 5.19
CA HIS A 41 -18.07 3.40 5.20
C HIS A 41 -16.64 2.92 5.41
N TYR A 42 -16.45 2.00 6.37
CA TYR A 42 -15.14 1.51 6.79
C TYR A 42 -14.31 0.85 5.67
N ARG A 43 -14.94 0.30 4.63
CA ARG A 43 -14.25 -0.28 3.45
C ARG A 43 -13.95 0.70 2.33
N LEU A 44 -14.35 1.96 2.45
CA LEU A 44 -14.09 2.93 1.39
C LEU A 44 -12.58 3.08 1.06
N PRO A 45 -11.65 3.06 2.04
CA PRO A 45 -10.22 3.00 1.74
C PRO A 45 -9.80 1.79 0.91
N ASP A 46 -10.41 0.63 1.15
CA ASP A 46 -10.10 -0.61 0.42
C ASP A 46 -10.47 -0.47 -1.07
N TYR A 47 -11.63 0.13 -1.37
CA TYR A 47 -12.07 0.32 -2.76
C TYR A 47 -11.09 1.18 -3.56
N HIS A 48 -10.57 2.23 -2.92
CA HIS A 48 -9.52 3.05 -3.49
C HIS A 48 -8.20 2.27 -3.68
N GLY A 49 -7.76 1.51 -2.67
CA GLY A 49 -6.51 0.73 -2.73
C GLY A 49 -6.55 -0.39 -3.77
N GLU A 50 -7.67 -1.10 -3.87
CA GLU A 50 -7.87 -2.16 -4.86
C GLU A 50 -7.87 -1.57 -6.29
N LEU A 51 -8.63 -0.49 -6.53
CA LEU A 51 -8.60 0.20 -7.83
C LEU A 51 -7.20 0.70 -8.18
N ALA A 52 -6.45 1.23 -7.21
CA ALA A 52 -5.08 1.65 -7.45
C ALA A 52 -4.16 0.52 -7.90
N THR A 53 -4.35 -0.68 -7.34
CA THR A 53 -3.56 -1.86 -7.69
C THR A 53 -3.85 -2.27 -9.13
N VAL A 54 -5.13 -2.37 -9.49
CA VAL A 54 -5.56 -2.64 -10.88
C VAL A 54 -5.00 -1.61 -11.86
N LEU A 55 -5.06 -0.32 -11.51
CA LEU A 55 -4.52 0.76 -12.34
C LEU A 55 -2.99 0.64 -12.50
N SER A 56 -2.27 0.26 -11.45
CA SER A 56 -0.80 0.08 -11.50
C SER A 56 -0.40 -1.07 -12.40
N GLU A 57 -1.09 -2.23 -12.31
CA GLU A 57 -0.84 -3.39 -13.17
C GLU A 57 -1.07 -3.09 -14.65
N LEU A 58 -2.00 -2.18 -14.95
CA LEU A 58 -2.30 -1.72 -16.30
C LEU A 58 -1.42 -0.54 -16.75
N GLY A 59 -0.40 -0.16 -15.96
CA GLY A 59 0.53 0.93 -16.27
C GLY A 59 -0.06 2.34 -16.14
N ARG A 60 -1.25 2.48 -15.54
CA ARG A 60 -1.95 3.77 -15.35
C ARG A 60 -1.49 4.47 -14.07
N PHE A 61 -0.17 4.67 -13.96
CA PHE A 61 0.47 5.09 -12.71
C PHE A 61 -0.06 6.41 -12.12
N PRO A 62 -0.32 7.49 -12.89
CA PRO A 62 -0.86 8.73 -12.32
C PRO A 62 -2.23 8.54 -11.66
N GLN A 63 -3.09 7.69 -12.24
CA GLN A 63 -4.41 7.40 -11.70
C GLN A 63 -4.29 6.51 -10.45
N ALA A 64 -3.41 5.50 -10.49
CA ALA A 64 -3.14 4.65 -9.34
C ALA A 64 -2.66 5.45 -8.12
N ARG A 65 -1.71 6.38 -8.33
CA ARG A 65 -1.22 7.27 -7.26
C ARG A 65 -2.36 8.05 -6.61
N ASN A 66 -3.23 8.67 -7.41
CA ASN A 66 -4.36 9.44 -6.89
C ASN A 66 -5.25 8.55 -5.99
N GLN A 67 -5.55 7.33 -6.44
CA GLN A 67 -6.33 6.39 -5.66
C GLN A 67 -5.63 5.96 -4.35
N LEU A 68 -4.31 5.79 -4.35
CA LEU A 68 -3.54 5.51 -3.12
C LEU A 68 -3.56 6.69 -2.14
N GLU A 69 -3.42 7.91 -2.64
CA GLU A 69 -3.53 9.14 -1.83
C GLU A 69 -4.93 9.28 -1.23
N LEU A 70 -5.99 8.97 -1.99
CA LEU A 70 -7.36 8.94 -1.49
C LEU A 70 -7.56 7.83 -0.45
N SER A 71 -7.03 6.63 -0.67
CA SER A 71 -7.09 5.53 0.32
C SER A 71 -6.49 5.93 1.67
N LEU A 72 -5.32 6.57 1.65
CA LEU A 72 -4.67 7.10 2.86
C LEU A 72 -5.49 8.24 3.48
N SER A 73 -5.94 9.20 2.66
CA SER A 73 -6.71 10.35 3.13
C SER A 73 -8.04 9.95 3.78
N VAL A 74 -8.75 8.97 3.21
CA VAL A 74 -10.02 8.47 3.77
C VAL A 74 -9.75 7.72 5.07
N THR A 75 -8.72 6.86 5.11
CA THR A 75 -8.35 6.15 6.34
C THR A 75 -8.07 7.12 7.49
N LEU A 76 -7.26 8.16 7.24
CA LEU A 76 -6.99 9.21 8.23
C LEU A 76 -8.23 10.02 8.58
N GLY A 77 -9.06 10.36 7.59
CA GLY A 77 -10.32 11.09 7.77
C GLY A 77 -11.34 10.34 8.62
N GLN A 78 -11.27 9.01 8.68
CA GLN A 78 -12.07 8.16 9.56
C GLN A 78 -11.54 8.12 11.01
N GLY A 79 -10.50 8.90 11.34
CA GLY A 79 -9.95 9.02 12.69
C GLY A 79 -8.94 7.94 13.06
N ALA A 80 -8.43 7.18 12.08
CA ALA A 80 -7.41 6.18 12.32
C ALA A 80 -6.08 6.82 12.75
N ALA A 81 -5.46 6.30 13.81
CA ALA A 81 -4.15 6.78 14.25
C ALA A 81 -3.04 6.39 13.26
N GLU A 82 -1.94 7.15 13.24
CA GLU A 82 -0.80 6.92 12.33
C GLU A 82 -0.21 5.51 12.43
N GLY A 83 -0.16 4.92 13.62
CA GLY A 83 0.31 3.55 13.83
C GLY A 83 -0.76 2.46 13.64
N SER A 84 -1.97 2.82 13.22
CA SER A 84 -3.02 1.83 12.96
C SER A 84 -2.71 1.00 11.72
N ILE A 85 -3.15 -0.25 11.71
CA ILE A 85 -2.87 -1.18 10.63
C ILE A 85 -3.35 -0.67 9.26
N GLY A 86 -4.51 0.00 9.20
CA GLY A 86 -5.04 0.59 7.97
C GLY A 86 -4.14 1.70 7.41
N VAL A 87 -3.66 2.60 8.26
CA VAL A 87 -2.74 3.68 7.85
C VAL A 87 -1.39 3.11 7.42
N VAL A 88 -0.85 2.13 8.15
CA VAL A 88 0.39 1.43 7.80
C VAL A 88 0.28 0.78 6.42
N ILE A 89 -0.81 0.08 6.15
CA ILE A 89 -1.05 -0.57 4.84
C ILE A 89 -1.20 0.47 3.73
N ALA A 90 -1.98 1.54 3.93
CA ALA A 90 -2.18 2.58 2.93
C ALA A 90 -0.86 3.31 2.59
N ARG A 91 -0.04 3.64 3.61
CA ARG A 91 1.29 4.23 3.42
C ARG A 91 2.24 3.27 2.72
N TYR A 92 2.21 1.98 3.07
CA TYR A 92 3.02 0.95 2.39
C TYR A 92 2.73 0.93 0.89
N PHE A 93 1.46 0.80 0.48
CA PHE A 93 1.11 0.75 -0.94
C PHE A 93 1.45 2.04 -1.70
N LEU A 94 1.18 3.21 -1.10
CA LEU A 94 1.56 4.49 -1.71
C LEU A 94 3.08 4.61 -1.89
N ALA A 95 3.85 4.23 -0.87
CA ALA A 95 5.29 4.35 -0.92
C ALA A 95 5.94 3.30 -1.84
N ASP A 96 5.43 2.08 -1.88
CA ASP A 96 5.85 1.04 -2.83
C ASP A 96 5.61 1.48 -4.29
N HIS A 97 4.43 2.06 -4.55
CA HIS A 97 4.14 2.66 -5.85
C HIS A 97 5.14 3.78 -6.21
N LEU A 98 5.49 4.65 -5.26
CA LEU A 98 6.49 5.71 -5.48
C LEU A 98 7.89 5.14 -5.76
N LEU A 99 8.27 4.05 -5.12
CA LEU A 99 9.53 3.35 -5.40
C LEU A 99 9.56 2.77 -6.82
N GLY A 100 8.46 2.14 -7.27
CA GLY A 100 8.32 1.70 -8.65
C GLY A 100 8.51 2.83 -9.66
N GLN A 101 8.05 4.03 -9.31
CA GLN A 101 8.19 5.25 -10.09
C GLN A 101 9.54 5.98 -9.91
N GLN A 102 10.54 5.36 -9.27
CA GLN A 102 11.86 5.93 -9.02
C GLN A 102 11.84 7.22 -8.17
N ARG A 103 10.93 7.29 -7.19
CA ARG A 103 10.76 8.45 -6.29
C ARG A 103 11.01 8.10 -4.82
N PRO A 104 12.20 7.59 -4.47
CA PRO A 104 12.50 7.10 -3.13
C PRO A 104 12.44 8.17 -2.04
N GLN A 105 12.77 9.44 -2.30
CA GLN A 105 12.61 10.51 -1.29
C GLN A 105 11.15 10.71 -0.89
N GLU A 106 10.23 10.68 -1.85
CA GLU A 106 8.80 10.85 -1.57
C GLU A 106 8.25 9.63 -0.84
N ALA A 107 8.71 8.42 -1.20
CA ALA A 107 8.37 7.22 -0.45
C ALA A 107 8.76 7.34 1.03
N LEU A 108 9.97 7.87 1.34
CA LEU A 108 10.41 8.13 2.72
C LEU A 108 9.51 9.14 3.45
N GLN A 109 9.12 10.23 2.78
CA GLN A 109 8.22 11.23 3.36
C GLN A 109 6.83 10.66 3.65
N VAL A 110 6.33 9.78 2.77
CA VAL A 110 5.02 9.13 2.96
C VAL A 110 5.03 8.22 4.18
N ILE A 111 6.10 7.48 4.46
CA ILE A 111 6.10 6.54 5.58
C ILE A 111 6.48 7.16 6.93
N GLU A 112 7.16 8.31 6.94
CA GLU A 112 7.69 8.97 8.15
C GLU A 112 6.68 9.05 9.31
N PRO A 113 5.42 9.50 9.11
CA PRO A 113 4.50 9.69 10.23
C PRO A 113 4.13 8.40 10.97
N SER A 114 4.31 7.25 10.31
CA SER A 114 3.98 5.93 10.85
C SER A 114 5.20 5.09 11.20
N LEU A 115 6.42 5.64 11.12
CA LEU A 115 7.67 4.93 11.48
C LEU A 115 7.91 4.93 13.00
N ALA A 116 6.98 4.35 13.76
CA ALA A 116 7.12 4.13 15.20
C ALA A 116 7.54 2.68 15.50
N LYS A 117 8.38 2.50 16.53
CA LYS A 117 8.75 1.16 17.01
C LYS A 117 7.58 0.51 17.75
N GLY A 118 7.41 -0.80 17.55
CA GLY A 118 6.45 -1.62 18.28
C GLY A 118 5.01 -1.54 17.77
N ILE A 119 4.79 -1.00 16.58
CA ILE A 119 3.47 -1.03 15.92
C ILE A 119 3.28 -2.33 15.15
N ALA A 120 2.03 -2.75 14.99
CA ALA A 120 1.71 -3.90 14.15
C ALA A 120 2.15 -3.66 12.70
N SER A 121 2.72 -4.68 12.07
CA SER A 121 3.20 -4.64 10.68
C SER A 121 4.25 -3.56 10.40
N GLU A 122 5.02 -3.14 11.41
CA GLU A 122 6.16 -2.23 11.29
C GLU A 122 7.14 -2.64 10.19
N TRP A 123 7.33 -3.96 9.99
CA TRP A 123 8.18 -4.53 8.94
C TRP A 123 7.82 -4.03 7.53
N LEU A 124 6.56 -3.70 7.23
CA LEU A 124 6.15 -3.17 5.92
C LEU A 124 6.81 -1.82 5.63
N LEU A 125 6.71 -0.88 6.58
CA LEU A 125 7.27 0.46 6.41
C LEU A 125 8.80 0.43 6.46
N ARG A 126 9.38 -0.44 7.30
CA ARG A 126 10.83 -0.64 7.33
C ARG A 126 11.38 -1.23 6.03
N LEU A 127 10.63 -2.12 5.38
CA LEU A 127 11.00 -2.67 4.08
C LEU A 127 11.05 -1.57 3.01
N VAL A 128 10.02 -0.72 2.96
CA VAL A 128 9.99 0.44 2.07
C VAL A 128 11.17 1.37 2.39
N LYS A 129 11.42 1.67 3.67
CA LYS A 129 12.53 2.52 4.09
C LYS A 129 13.88 1.97 3.65
N ALA A 130 14.15 0.70 3.88
CA ALA A 130 15.39 0.04 3.47
C ALA A 130 15.58 0.11 1.95
N THR A 131 14.52 -0.18 1.20
CA THR A 131 14.53 -0.14 -0.28
C THR A 131 14.75 1.29 -0.80
N ALA A 132 14.08 2.28 -0.21
CA ALA A 132 14.23 3.69 -0.56
C ALA A 132 15.65 4.18 -0.28
N LEU A 133 16.20 3.88 0.90
CA LEU A 133 17.56 4.25 1.28
C LEU A 133 18.59 3.59 0.37
N HIS A 134 18.38 2.32 0.00
CA HIS A 134 19.23 1.63 -0.97
C HIS A 134 19.19 2.31 -2.33
N ALA A 135 18.01 2.65 -2.86
CA ALA A 135 17.86 3.37 -4.12
C ALA A 135 18.54 4.76 -4.12
N LEU A 136 18.74 5.34 -2.94
CA LEU A 136 19.46 6.60 -2.73
C LEU A 136 20.97 6.44 -2.52
N GLY A 137 21.49 5.21 -2.53
CA GLY A 137 22.88 4.93 -2.19
C GLY A 137 23.21 5.10 -0.70
N ARG A 138 22.21 5.30 0.16
CA ARG A 138 22.36 5.44 1.62
C ARG A 138 22.43 4.06 2.29
N ILE A 139 23.38 3.24 1.84
CA ILE A 139 23.47 1.81 2.18
C ILE A 139 23.65 1.59 3.69
N ASP A 140 24.46 2.44 4.34
CA ASP A 140 24.71 2.34 5.78
C ASP A 140 23.45 2.54 6.62
N GLU A 141 22.50 3.34 6.12
CA GLU A 141 21.21 3.54 6.76
C GLU A 141 20.19 2.47 6.35
N ALA A 142 20.32 1.88 5.16
CA ALA A 142 19.44 0.82 4.68
C ALA A 142 19.65 -0.50 5.44
N ARG A 143 20.90 -0.85 5.77
CA ARG A 143 21.25 -2.11 6.47
C ARG A 143 20.53 -2.31 7.82
N PRO A 144 20.53 -1.34 8.77
CA PRO A 144 19.83 -1.54 10.03
C PRO A 144 18.31 -1.66 9.85
N GLU A 145 17.73 -0.99 8.85
CA GLU A 145 16.31 -1.11 8.53
C GLU A 145 15.98 -2.51 7.98
N ALA A 146 16.81 -3.04 7.07
CA ALA A 146 16.70 -4.40 6.55
C ALA A 146 16.81 -5.46 7.65
N ALA A 147 17.78 -5.33 8.55
CA ALA A 147 17.90 -6.24 9.70
C ALA A 147 16.63 -6.24 10.56
N MET A 148 16.01 -5.07 10.77
CA MET A 148 14.79 -4.96 11.56
C MET A 148 13.57 -5.56 10.86
N VAL A 149 13.52 -5.53 9.52
CA VAL A 149 12.48 -6.24 8.75
C VAL A 149 12.52 -7.74 9.05
N LEU A 150 13.71 -8.35 9.10
CA LEU A 150 13.87 -9.78 9.38
C LEU A 150 13.54 -10.13 10.84
N GLU A 151 13.90 -9.25 11.79
CA GLU A 151 13.59 -9.45 13.21
C GLU A 151 12.07 -9.36 13.48
N THR A 152 11.40 -8.40 12.85
CA THR A 152 9.96 -8.13 13.03
C THR A 152 9.06 -8.88 12.05
N ALA A 153 9.62 -9.82 11.28
CA ALA A 153 8.88 -10.64 10.33
C ALA A 153 7.79 -11.47 11.04
N PRO A 154 6.56 -11.54 10.48
CA PRO A 154 5.42 -12.15 11.15
C PRO A 154 5.51 -13.69 11.23
N SER A 155 6.34 -14.33 10.41
CA SER A 155 6.55 -15.78 10.41
C SER A 155 7.93 -16.13 9.85
N SER A 156 8.40 -17.35 10.11
CA SER A 156 9.66 -17.85 9.53
C SER A 156 9.62 -17.87 8.01
N GLN A 157 8.50 -18.34 7.42
CA GLN A 157 8.30 -18.31 5.97
C GLN A 157 8.40 -16.88 5.43
N LYS A 158 7.74 -15.92 6.08
CA LYS A 158 7.80 -14.52 5.62
C LYS A 158 9.21 -13.95 5.77
N ARG A 159 9.94 -14.31 6.82
CA ARG A 159 11.34 -13.93 7.00
C ARG A 159 12.22 -14.45 5.86
N GLU A 160 12.03 -15.68 5.41
CA GLU A 160 12.76 -16.25 4.28
C GLU A 160 12.49 -15.50 2.98
N GLU A 161 11.20 -15.22 2.68
CA GLU A 161 10.82 -14.40 1.52
C GLU A 161 11.46 -13.00 1.55
N LEU A 162 11.45 -12.36 2.74
CA LEU A 162 12.02 -11.04 2.94
C LEU A 162 13.54 -11.05 2.80
N ALA A 163 14.22 -12.08 3.32
CA ALA A 163 15.67 -12.24 3.18
C ALA A 163 16.07 -12.44 1.72
N GLU A 164 15.29 -13.19 0.94
CA GLU A 164 15.55 -13.34 -0.51
C GLU A 164 15.42 -11.98 -1.23
N LEU A 165 14.38 -11.20 -0.90
CA LEU A 165 14.17 -9.89 -1.49
C LEU A 165 15.28 -8.90 -1.12
N LEU A 166 15.69 -8.85 0.15
CA LEU A 166 16.77 -7.99 0.62
C LEU A 166 18.13 -8.42 0.06
N GLY A 167 18.35 -9.73 -0.12
CA GLY A 167 19.55 -10.27 -0.75
C GLY A 167 19.72 -9.79 -2.20
N LYS A 168 18.62 -9.64 -2.96
CA LYS A 168 18.65 -9.04 -4.32
C LYS A 168 19.10 -7.57 -4.31
N LEU A 169 18.89 -6.88 -3.18
CA LEU A 169 19.33 -5.50 -2.93
C LEU A 169 20.69 -5.43 -2.23
N GLN A 170 21.40 -6.56 -2.07
CA GLN A 170 22.68 -6.64 -1.33
C GLN A 170 22.58 -6.13 0.13
N LEU A 171 21.37 -6.19 0.69
CA LEU A 171 21.06 -5.89 2.08
C LEU A 171 21.03 -7.20 2.90
N PRO A 172 21.29 -7.13 4.22
CA PRO A 172 21.31 -8.30 5.09
C PRO A 172 19.95 -8.99 5.20
#